data_AF-A0AAN8FP09-F1
#
_entry.id   AF-A0AAN8FP09-F1
#
_cell.length_a   1.000
_cell.length_b   1.000
_cell.length_c   1.000
_cell.angle_alpha   90.00
_cell.angle_beta   90.00
_cell.angle_gamma   90.00
#
_symmetry.space_group_name_H-M   'P 1'
#
loop_
_entity.id
_entity.type
_entity.pdbx_description
1 polymer ?
#
loop_
_entity_poly.entity_id
_entity_poly.type
_entity_poly.pdbx_seq_one_letter_code
_entity_poly.pdbx_strand_id
1 'polypeptide(L)'
;IYLLFFESKYLSLLSRDTCLLRYVDDYLVCSYSRTEVEKVLKTLLTPNEFGVSARLSKCSVSFRMKDIQRAERFIRWCGWQIDTKNKTVFKTRSDAQLLHAQHCLSAREHIRLRILRRSIDHAREQSRLSSYSQK
;
A
#
# COMPACT_ATOMS: atom_id res chain seq x y z
N ILE A 1 12.92 21.53 1.14
CA ILE A 1 13.19 22.69 2.03
C ILE A 1 11.93 23.53 2.23
N TYR A 2 11.24 23.97 1.17
CA TYR A 2 10.06 24.85 1.29
C TYR A 2 8.87 24.30 2.11
N LEU A 3 8.49 23.03 1.91
CA LEU A 3 7.41 22.39 2.69
C LEU A 3 7.72 22.28 4.19
N LEU A 4 9.01 22.18 4.57
CA LEU A 4 9.41 22.14 5.98
C LEU A 4 9.12 23.49 6.67
N PHE A 5 9.30 24.62 5.95
CA PHE A 5 8.97 25.93 6.48
C PHE A 5 7.46 26.13 6.62
N PHE A 6 6.68 25.68 5.64
CA PHE A 6 5.21 25.64 5.74
C PHE A 6 4.77 24.83 6.97
N GLU A 7 5.31 23.62 7.14
CA GLU A 7 5.01 22.73 8.27
C GLU A 7 5.37 23.39 9.61
N SER A 8 6.56 23.99 9.70
CA SER A 8 7.01 24.68 10.90
C SER A 8 6.14 25.90 11.24
N LYS A 9 5.67 26.65 10.23
CA LYS A 9 4.84 27.85 10.46
C LYS A 9 3.41 27.48 10.84
N TYR A 10 2.80 26.51 10.16
CA TYR A 10 1.36 26.27 10.26
C TYR A 10 0.96 24.97 10.97
N LEU A 11 1.86 23.99 11.04
CA LEU A 11 1.60 22.65 11.59
C LEU A 11 2.53 22.31 12.77
N SER A 12 3.19 23.29 13.37
CA SER A 12 4.11 23.07 14.51
C SER A 12 3.41 22.81 15.84
N LEU A 13 2.16 23.22 15.99
CA LEU A 13 1.36 23.09 17.22
C LEU A 13 0.38 21.92 17.16
N LEU A 14 0.81 20.78 16.62
CA LEU A 14 0.05 19.54 16.72
C LEU A 14 0.19 18.92 18.11
N SER A 15 -0.88 18.27 18.56
CA SER A 15 -0.90 17.46 19.76
C SER A 15 0.14 16.35 19.66
N ARG A 16 0.67 15.94 20.81
CA ARG A 16 1.57 14.79 20.93
C ARG A 16 0.92 13.49 20.46
N ASP A 17 -0.42 13.43 20.46
CA ASP A 17 -1.20 12.28 20.03
C ASP A 17 -1.55 12.30 18.53
N THR A 18 -1.03 13.28 17.79
CA THR A 18 -1.23 13.41 16.35
C THR A 18 0.03 12.99 15.60
N CYS A 19 -0.15 12.03 14.71
CA CYS A 19 0.86 11.59 13.78
C CYS A 19 0.65 12.30 12.44
N LEU A 20 1.66 13.04 12.00
CA LEU A 20 1.73 13.68 10.69
C LEU A 20 2.87 13.04 9.90
N LEU A 21 2.54 12.37 8.80
CA LEU A 21 3.51 11.78 7.89
C LEU A 21 3.41 12.47 6.53
N ARG A 22 4.56 12.87 5.97
CA ARG A 22 4.65 13.42 4.62
C ARG A 22 5.58 12.59 3.77
N TYR A 23 5.18 12.34 2.53
CA TYR A 23 6.04 11.84 1.48
C TYR A 23 5.92 12.74 0.25
N VAL A 24 7.00 13.48 -0.05
CA VAL A 24 7.01 14.53 -1.08
C VAL A 24 5.89 15.55 -0.86
N ASP A 25 4.75 15.41 -1.54
CA ASP A 25 3.54 16.24 -1.52
C ASP A 25 2.32 15.56 -0.87
N ASP A 26 2.39 14.26 -0.58
CA ASP A 26 1.30 13.50 0.05
C ASP A 26 1.38 13.55 1.58
N TYR A 27 0.27 13.91 2.23
CA TYR A 27 0.12 13.92 3.69
C TYR A 27 -0.79 12.80 4.19
N LEU A 28 -0.38 12.14 5.27
CA LEU A 28 -1.20 11.25 6.08
C LEU A 28 -1.26 11.79 7.50
N VAL A 29 -2.47 12.03 7.99
CA VAL A 29 -2.72 12.58 9.33
C VAL A 29 -3.57 11.59 10.13
N CYS A 30 -3.08 11.18 11.29
CA CYS A 30 -3.79 10.32 12.21
C CYS A 30 -3.84 11.01 13.58
N SER A 31 -5.04 11.20 14.12
CA SER A 31 -5.24 11.76 15.47
C SER A 31 -6.45 11.10 16.11
N TYR A 32 -6.45 11.00 17.44
CA TYR A 32 -7.65 10.67 18.21
C TYR A 32 -8.64 11.84 18.26
N SER A 33 -8.17 13.06 17.96
CA SER A 33 -8.99 14.26 17.95
C SER A 33 -9.43 14.63 16.53
N ARG A 34 -10.73 14.51 16.27
CA ARG A 34 -11.34 14.93 15.00
C ARG A 34 -11.05 16.39 14.67
N THR A 35 -11.14 17.28 15.67
CA THR A 35 -10.94 18.72 15.48
C THR A 35 -9.52 19.04 15.04
N GLU A 36 -8.56 18.20 15.39
CA GLU A 36 -7.16 18.38 15.02
C GLU A 36 -6.90 18.02 13.57
N VAL A 37 -7.48 16.91 13.09
CA VAL A 37 -7.48 16.56 11.67
C VAL A 37 -8.16 17.65 10.85
N GLU A 38 -9.29 18.18 11.32
CA GLU A 38 -10.01 19.28 10.66
C GLU A 38 -9.17 20.57 10.61
N LYS A 39 -8.39 20.88 11.65
CA LYS A 39 -7.45 22.01 11.65
C LYS A 39 -6.38 21.85 10.58
N VAL A 40 -5.70 20.70 10.52
CA VAL A 40 -4.66 20.43 9.51
C VAL A 40 -5.23 20.55 8.11
N LEU A 41 -6.38 19.94 7.89
CA LEU A 41 -7.05 19.96 6.60
C LEU A 41 -7.47 21.38 6.20
N LYS A 42 -8.02 22.17 7.12
CA LYS A 42 -8.37 23.57 6.87
C LYS A 42 -7.14 24.39 6.49
N THR A 43 -6.01 24.19 7.18
CA THR A 43 -4.74 24.85 6.83
C THR A 43 -4.32 24.50 5.40
N LEU A 44 -4.39 23.22 5.02
CA LEU A 44 -4.02 22.77 3.68
C LEU A 44 -5.00 23.22 2.58
N LEU A 45 -6.26 23.49 2.92
CA LEU A 45 -7.26 23.99 1.96
C LEU A 45 -7.30 25.52 1.84
N THR A 46 -6.66 26.23 2.78
CA THR A 46 -6.64 27.70 2.78
C THR A 46 -5.42 28.21 2.01
N PRO A 47 -5.60 29.17 1.09
CA PRO A 47 -4.48 29.83 0.43
C PRO A 47 -3.48 30.38 1.45
N ASN A 48 -2.19 30.16 1.21
CA ASN A 48 -1.10 30.63 2.06
C ASN A 48 0.05 31.17 1.22
N GLU A 49 0.96 31.90 1.87
CA GLU A 49 2.14 32.51 1.24
C GLU A 49 3.10 31.49 0.64
N PHE A 50 2.98 30.21 1.00
CA PHE A 50 3.79 29.13 0.44
C PHE A 50 3.17 28.50 -0.82
N GLY A 51 2.00 28.95 -1.28
CA GLY A 51 1.32 28.34 -2.43
C GLY A 51 1.00 26.85 -2.25
N VAL A 52 1.06 26.33 -1.01
CA VAL A 52 0.77 24.94 -0.69
C VAL A 52 -0.74 24.80 -0.59
N SER A 53 -1.35 23.91 -1.37
CA SER A 53 -2.77 23.62 -1.23
C SER A 53 -3.06 22.16 -1.50
N ALA A 54 -3.94 21.58 -0.69
CA ALA A 54 -4.45 20.23 -0.92
C ALA A 54 -5.54 20.25 -1.98
N ARG A 55 -5.47 19.30 -2.91
CA ARG A 55 -6.55 19.08 -3.88
C ARG A 55 -7.69 18.34 -3.20
N LEU A 56 -8.81 19.02 -2.97
CA LEU A 56 -9.99 18.47 -2.27
C LEU A 56 -10.46 17.13 -2.84
N SER A 57 -10.45 16.97 -4.17
CA SER A 57 -10.88 15.73 -4.85
C SER A 57 -9.98 14.52 -4.58
N LYS A 58 -8.79 14.72 -4.02
CA LYS A 58 -7.86 13.66 -3.60
C LYS A 58 -7.85 13.45 -2.08
N CYS A 59 -8.50 14.34 -1.32
CA CYS A 59 -8.56 14.22 0.12
C CYS A 59 -9.55 13.12 0.52
N SER A 60 -9.18 12.35 1.54
CA SER A 60 -10.05 11.34 2.11
C SER A 60 -9.87 11.27 3.62
N VAL A 61 -10.98 11.11 4.36
CA VAL A 61 -11.00 11.09 5.83
C VAL A 61 -11.93 9.99 6.35
N SER A 62 -11.61 9.36 7.48
CA SER A 62 -12.38 8.21 8.02
C SER A 62 -13.77 8.57 8.60
N PHE A 63 -14.05 9.85 8.80
CA PHE A 63 -15.29 10.36 9.35
C PHE A 63 -16.07 11.21 8.34
N ARG A 64 -17.32 11.58 8.66
CA ARG A 64 -18.13 12.41 7.77
C ARG A 64 -17.70 13.87 7.86
N MET A 65 -17.29 14.44 6.73
CA MET A 65 -16.95 15.85 6.56
C MET A 65 -17.62 16.38 5.29
N LYS A 66 -18.01 17.66 5.30
CA LYS A 66 -18.64 18.28 4.13
C LYS A 66 -17.63 18.37 2.98
N ASP A 67 -18.06 18.10 1.76
CA ASP A 67 -17.30 18.27 0.52
C ASP A 67 -16.02 17.41 0.40
N ILE A 68 -15.84 16.41 1.28
CA ILE A 68 -14.69 15.50 1.28
C ILE A 68 -15.18 14.06 1.22
N GLN A 69 -14.55 13.25 0.36
CA GLN A 69 -14.86 11.84 0.27
C GLN A 69 -14.51 11.14 1.57
N ARG A 70 -15.52 10.52 2.20
CA ARG A 70 -15.29 9.67 3.35
C ARG A 70 -14.53 8.42 2.90
N ALA A 71 -13.35 8.20 3.48
CA ALA A 71 -12.68 6.91 3.42
C ALA A 71 -13.59 5.89 4.07
N GLU A 72 -13.88 4.80 3.36
CA GLU A 72 -14.66 3.69 3.91
C GLU A 72 -13.85 2.96 4.99
N ARG A 73 -13.49 1.70 4.75
CA ARG A 73 -12.62 0.93 5.64
C ARG A 73 -11.14 1.24 5.45
N PHE A 74 -10.76 1.69 4.26
CA PHE A 74 -9.37 1.76 3.86
C PHE A 74 -8.96 3.16 3.42
N ILE A 75 -7.81 3.62 3.94
CA ILE A 75 -7.11 4.80 3.44
C ILE A 75 -5.91 4.34 2.63
N ARG A 76 -5.72 4.91 1.43
CA ARG A 76 -4.55 4.63 0.59
C ARG A 76 -3.58 5.80 0.68
N TRP A 77 -2.31 5.52 0.93
CA TRP A 77 -1.25 6.53 1.02
C TRP A 77 0.09 5.94 0.56
N CYS A 78 0.71 6.53 -0.47
CA CYS A 78 2.03 6.15 -0.98
C CYS A 78 2.24 4.65 -1.24
N GLY A 79 1.26 3.98 -1.86
CA GLY A 79 1.30 2.54 -2.14
C GLY A 79 0.99 1.65 -0.93
N TRP A 80 0.69 2.23 0.23
CA TRP A 80 0.18 1.54 1.40
C TRP A 80 -1.34 1.67 1.48
N GLN A 81 -1.97 0.66 2.04
CA GLN A 81 -3.38 0.66 2.37
C GLN A 81 -3.54 0.39 3.87
N ILE A 82 -4.30 1.25 4.53
CA ILE A 82 -4.43 1.33 5.98
C ILE A 82 -5.87 0.94 6.33
N ASP A 83 -6.06 -0.16 7.05
CA ASP A 83 -7.36 -0.57 7.59
C ASP A 83 -7.67 0.25 8.84
N THR A 84 -8.61 1.20 8.71
CA THR A 84 -8.99 2.10 9.79
C THR A 84 -9.79 1.40 10.90
N LYS A 85 -10.35 0.21 10.62
CA LYS A 85 -11.12 -0.58 11.59
C LYS A 85 -10.20 -1.51 12.39
N ASN A 86 -9.31 -2.23 11.71
CA ASN A 86 -8.44 -3.21 12.34
C ASN A 86 -7.07 -2.66 12.75
N LYS A 87 -6.77 -1.40 12.38
CA LYS A 87 -5.49 -0.73 12.66
C LYS A 87 -4.29 -1.49 12.07
N THR A 88 -4.48 -2.10 10.90
CA THR A 88 -3.43 -2.83 10.18
C THR A 88 -3.01 -2.06 8.93
N VAL A 89 -1.75 -2.23 8.54
CA VAL A 89 -1.17 -1.58 7.36
C VAL A 89 -0.63 -2.65 6.43
N PHE A 90 -0.96 -2.57 5.14
CA PHE A 90 -0.51 -3.52 4.14
C PHE A 90 -0.01 -2.80 2.89
N LYS A 91 1.02 -3.39 2.27
CA LYS A 91 1.59 -2.85 1.04
C LYS A 91 0.71 -3.25 -0.13
N THR A 92 0.14 -2.26 -0.80
CA THR A 92 -0.58 -2.45 -2.06
C THR A 92 0.47 -2.58 -3.16
N ARG A 93 0.50 -3.74 -3.83
CA ARG A 93 1.32 -3.93 -5.03
C ARG A 93 0.59 -3.28 -6.21
N SER A 94 1.32 -2.61 -7.09
CA SER A 94 0.73 -2.12 -8.34
C SER A 94 0.30 -3.28 -9.23
N ASP A 95 -0.64 -3.05 -10.16
CA ASP A 95 -1.05 -4.08 -11.11
C ASP A 95 0.13 -4.62 -11.92
N ALA A 96 1.09 -3.76 -12.28
CA ALA A 96 2.34 -4.20 -12.92
C ALA A 96 3.17 -5.14 -12.02
N GLN A 97 3.23 -4.88 -10.71
CA GLN A 97 3.91 -5.76 -9.75
C GLN A 97 3.15 -7.07 -9.52
N LEU A 98 1.81 -7.04 -9.57
CA LEU A 98 0.96 -8.21 -9.47
C LEU A 98 1.07 -9.09 -10.72
N LEU A 99 1.04 -8.48 -11.90
CA LEU A 99 1.26 -9.15 -13.19
C LEU A 99 2.65 -9.78 -13.25
N HIS A 100 3.69 -9.05 -12.85
CA HIS A 100 5.05 -9.61 -12.79
C HIS A 100 5.13 -10.79 -11.82
N ALA A 101 4.52 -10.69 -10.63
CA ALA A 101 4.48 -11.78 -9.67
C ALA A 101 3.71 -13.01 -10.20
N GLN A 102 2.61 -12.82 -10.95
CA GLN A 102 1.89 -13.90 -11.63
C GLN A 102 2.76 -14.59 -12.69
N HIS A 103 3.48 -13.83 -13.50
CA HIS A 103 4.42 -14.40 -14.48
C HIS A 103 5.57 -15.18 -13.82
N CYS A 104 6.04 -14.74 -12.65
CA CYS A 104 7.04 -15.47 -11.88
C CYS A 104 6.47 -16.76 -11.25
N LEU A 105 5.20 -16.74 -10.82
CA LEU A 105 4.51 -17.92 -10.32
C LEU A 105 4.29 -18.95 -11.43
N SER A 106 3.87 -18.53 -12.63
CA SER A 106 3.71 -19.43 -13.78
C SER A 106 5.03 -20.05 -14.22
N ALA A 107 6.15 -19.31 -14.14
CA ALA A 107 7.48 -19.85 -14.41
C ALA A 107 7.89 -20.91 -13.37
N ARG A 108 7.62 -20.67 -12.08
CA ARG A 108 7.87 -21.64 -11.00
C ARG A 108 7.00 -22.89 -11.15
N GLU A 109 5.74 -22.75 -11.50
CA GLU A 109 4.84 -23.88 -11.78
C GLU A 109 5.30 -24.67 -13.00
N HIS A 110 5.75 -24.01 -14.07
CA HIS A 110 6.36 -24.66 -15.22
C HIS A 110 7.61 -25.46 -14.84
N ILE A 111 8.49 -24.88 -14.02
CA ILE A 111 9.68 -25.57 -13.52
C ILE A 111 9.29 -26.79 -12.66
N ARG A 112 8.31 -26.64 -11.76
CA ARG A 112 7.80 -27.72 -10.91
C ARG A 112 7.23 -28.87 -11.76
N LEU A 113 6.40 -28.57 -12.74
CA LEU A 113 5.83 -29.57 -13.66
C LEU A 113 6.92 -30.27 -14.49
N ARG A 114 7.96 -29.54 -14.90
CA ARG A 114 9.10 -30.11 -15.63
C ARG A 114 9.91 -31.08 -14.78
N ILE A 115 10.15 -30.74 -13.51
CA ILE A 115 10.81 -31.63 -12.54
C ILE A 115 9.95 -32.87 -12.32
N LEU A 116 8.65 -32.69 -12.08
CA LEU A 116 7.73 -33.81 -11.83
C LEU A 116 7.67 -34.79 -13.02
N ARG A 117 7.59 -34.27 -14.25
CA ARG A 117 7.63 -35.10 -15.48
C ARG A 117 8.94 -35.89 -15.58
N ARG A 118 10.09 -35.24 -15.35
CA ARG A 118 11.39 -35.93 -15.35
C ARG A 118 11.47 -37.04 -14.30
N SER A 119 10.93 -36.81 -13.11
CA SER A 119 10.88 -37.85 -12.06
C SER A 119 9.98 -39.03 -12.44
N ILE A 120 8.84 -38.76 -13.07
CA ILE A 120 7.92 -39.80 -13.56
C ILE A 120 8.57 -40.61 -14.69
N ASP A 121 9.22 -39.94 -15.65
CA ASP A 121 9.90 -40.60 -16.76
C ASP A 121 11.06 -41.48 -16.26
N HIS A 122 11.86 -40.97 -15.32
CA HIS A 122 12.93 -41.74 -14.69
C HIS A 122 12.42 -42.97 -13.91
N ALA A 123 11.32 -42.83 -13.16
CA ALA A 123 10.70 -43.95 -12.46
C ALA A 123 10.15 -45.02 -13.42
N ARG A 124 9.59 -44.61 -14.56
CA ARG A 124 9.12 -45.52 -15.62
C ARG A 124 10.27 -46.26 -16.30
N GLU A 125 11.38 -45.58 -16.54
CA GLU A 125 12.57 -46.17 -17.15
C GLU A 125 13.25 -47.18 -16.22
N GLN A 126 13.40 -46.85 -14.94
CA GLN A 126 13.85 -47.81 -13.92
C GLN A 126 12.92 -49.03 -13.79
N SER A 127 11.60 -48.81 -13.83
CA SER A 127 10.61 -49.92 -13.78
C SER A 127 10.67 -50.81 -15.02
N ARG A 128 10.98 -50.24 -16.19
CA ARG A 128 11.21 -51.02 -17.41
C ARG A 128 12.49 -51.84 -17.29
N LEU A 129 13.60 -51.23 -16.88
CA LEU A 129 14.88 -51.91 -16.72
C LEU A 129 14.83 -53.04 -15.69
N SER A 130 14.12 -52.86 -14.56
CA SER A 130 13.93 -53.93 -13.57
C SER A 130 13.09 -55.10 -14.11
N SER A 131 12.10 -54.83 -14.97
CA SER A 131 11.29 -55.87 -15.62
C SER A 131 12.05 -56.68 -16.68
N TYR A 132 13.13 -56.15 -17.25
CA TYR A 132 14.01 -56.86 -18.18
C TYR A 132 15.08 -57.71 -17.48
N SER A 133 15.41 -57.43 -16.22
CA SER A 133 16.43 -58.16 -15.46
C SER A 133 15.91 -59.42 -14.75
N GLN A 134 14.61 -59.75 -14.88
CA GLN A 134 13.96 -60.93 -14.29
C GLN A 134 13.59 -62.02 -15.31
N LYS A 135 14.08 -61.91 -16.56
CA LYS A 135 14.05 -62.98 -17.57
C LYS A 135 15.45 -63.48 -17.84
#